data_AF-A0A2D5T5J6-F1
#
_entry.id   AF-A0A2D5T5J6-F1
#
_cell.length_a   1.000
_cell.length_b   1.000
_cell.length_c   1.000
_cell.angle_alpha   90.00
_cell.angle_beta   90.00
_cell.angle_gamma   90.00
#
_symmetry.space_group_name_H-M   'P 1'
#
loop_
_entity.id
_entity.type
_entity.pdbx_description
1 polymer ?
#
loop_
_entity_poly.entity_id
_entity_poly.type
_entity_poly.pdbx_seq_one_letter_code
_entity_poly.pdbx_strand_id
1 'polypeptide(L)'
;MLRKDSLGLVDSDFKHFEEWELNALYKQFNLNISSSPYHSLPRGRVVFDSANQFSKVYLDKTIFNSSVKHAIITAFCLDSSSTKWFSDPHYHCFSDI
;
A
#
# COMPACT_ATOMS: atom_id res chain seq x y z
N MET A 1 -5.01 -1.81 19.35
CA MET A 1 -4.09 -2.80 18.75
C MET A 1 -4.79 -3.36 17.52
N LEU A 2 -4.11 -3.39 16.37
CA LEU A 2 -4.71 -3.86 15.11
C LEU A 2 -5.12 -5.33 15.22
N ARG A 3 -6.20 -5.71 14.53
CA ARG A 3 -6.74 -7.07 14.58
C ARG A 3 -6.15 -7.92 13.46
N LYS A 4 -5.88 -9.18 13.76
CA LYS A 4 -5.54 -10.19 12.75
C LYS A 4 -6.80 -10.73 12.09
N ASP A 5 -6.72 -10.99 10.79
CA ASP A 5 -7.76 -11.71 10.05
C ASP A 5 -7.69 -13.23 10.27
N SER A 6 -8.55 -13.98 9.57
CA SER A 6 -8.58 -15.46 9.64
C SER A 6 -7.33 -16.14 9.08
N LEU A 7 -6.52 -15.42 8.28
CA LEU A 7 -5.26 -15.88 7.72
C LEU A 7 -4.06 -15.45 8.58
N GLY A 8 -4.29 -14.74 9.69
CA GLY A 8 -3.23 -14.22 10.55
C GLY A 8 -2.54 -12.98 10.01
N LEU A 9 -3.11 -12.32 8.99
CA LEU A 9 -2.61 -11.05 8.48
C LEU A 9 -3.13 -9.91 9.33
N VAL A 10 -2.25 -8.96 9.64
CA VAL A 10 -2.58 -7.72 10.31
C VAL A 10 -2.45 -6.61 9.29
N ASP A 11 -3.50 -5.80 9.19
CA ASP A 11 -3.56 -4.64 8.31
C ASP A 11 -4.10 -3.43 9.08
N SER A 12 -3.97 -2.27 8.47
CA SER A 12 -4.59 -1.03 8.90
C SER A 12 -6.13 -1.16 8.94
N ASP A 13 -6.74 -0.53 9.95
CA ASP A 13 -8.21 -0.35 9.98
C ASP A 13 -8.68 0.74 8.99
N PHE A 14 -7.76 1.53 8.43
CA PHE A 14 -8.06 2.58 7.46
C PHE A 14 -8.40 2.00 6.09
N LYS A 15 -9.57 2.36 5.55
CA LYS A 15 -9.96 1.96 4.20
C LYS A 15 -9.43 2.94 3.18
N HIS A 16 -8.69 2.45 2.20
CA HIS A 16 -8.01 3.30 1.22
C HIS A 16 -8.94 4.28 0.48
N PHE A 17 -10.14 3.82 0.08
CA PHE A 17 -11.14 4.68 -0.58
C PHE A 17 -11.60 5.81 0.33
N GLU A 18 -11.91 5.51 1.60
CA GLU A 18 -12.38 6.51 2.55
C GLU A 18 -11.29 7.57 2.79
N GLU A 19 -10.05 7.14 3.02
CA GLU A 19 -8.95 8.07 3.25
C GLU A 19 -8.63 8.93 2.02
N TRP A 20 -8.60 8.31 0.84
CA TRP A 20 -8.23 9.02 -0.39
C TRP A 20 -9.33 9.97 -0.88
N GLU A 21 -10.55 9.48 -0.99
CA GLU A 21 -11.65 10.17 -1.68
C GLU A 21 -12.44 11.06 -0.72
N LEU A 22 -12.74 10.57 0.48
CA LEU A 22 -13.58 11.28 1.44
C LEU A 22 -12.74 12.19 2.35
N ASN A 23 -11.62 11.70 2.86
CA ASN A 23 -10.74 12.47 3.75
C ASN A 23 -9.68 13.29 3.00
N ALA A 24 -9.62 13.16 1.67
CA ALA A 24 -8.72 13.91 0.79
C ALA A 24 -7.24 13.85 1.22
N LEU A 25 -6.76 12.66 1.59
CA LEU A 25 -5.42 12.41 2.11
C LEU A 25 -4.31 13.05 1.26
N TYR A 26 -4.48 13.06 -0.07
CA TYR A 26 -3.54 13.67 -1.01
C TYR A 26 -3.27 15.16 -0.75
N LYS A 27 -4.25 15.91 -0.21
CA LYS A 27 -4.07 17.32 0.18
C LYS A 27 -3.18 17.47 1.41
N GLN A 28 -3.29 16.54 2.37
CA GLN A 28 -2.47 16.57 3.59
C GLN A 28 -0.98 16.38 3.28
N PHE A 29 -0.69 15.61 2.24
CA PHE A 29 0.67 15.38 1.75
C PHE A 29 1.11 16.37 0.66
N ASN A 30 0.33 17.43 0.41
CA ASN A 30 0.60 18.43 -0.64
C ASN A 30 0.90 17.79 -2.02
N LEU A 31 0.25 16.68 -2.33
CA LEU A 31 0.42 16.03 -3.62
C LEU A 31 -0.31 16.86 -4.68
N ASN A 32 0.43 17.34 -5.68
CA ASN A 32 -0.13 18.08 -6.82
C ASN A 32 -0.69 17.10 -7.86
N ILE A 33 -1.60 16.26 -7.42
CA ILE A 33 -2.41 15.36 -8.23
C ILE A 33 -3.81 15.93 -8.25
N SER A 34 -4.43 15.99 -9.43
CA SER A 34 -5.85 16.33 -9.55
C SER A 34 -6.68 15.33 -8.72
N SER A 35 -7.99 15.55 -8.56
CA SER A 35 -8.93 14.61 -7.92
C SER A 35 -9.11 13.32 -8.73
N SER A 36 -7.99 12.69 -9.09
CA SER A 36 -7.89 11.41 -9.76
C SER A 36 -8.41 10.36 -8.79
N PRO A 37 -9.33 9.48 -9.25
CA PRO A 37 -9.85 8.43 -8.41
C PRO A 37 -8.72 7.60 -7.81
N TYR A 38 -8.90 7.13 -6.57
CA TYR A 38 -7.95 6.27 -5.87
C TYR A 38 -7.45 5.11 -6.72
N HIS A 39 -8.35 4.53 -7.53
CA HIS A 39 -8.06 3.37 -8.37
C HIS A 39 -7.33 3.71 -9.69
N SER A 40 -7.19 5.00 -10.05
CA SER A 40 -6.49 5.42 -11.27
C SER A 40 -5.00 5.70 -11.05
N LEU A 41 -4.51 5.54 -9.82
CA LEU A 41 -3.10 5.74 -9.47
C LEU A 41 -2.42 4.41 -9.11
N PRO A 42 -1.12 4.25 -9.46
CA PRO A 42 -0.34 3.10 -9.03
C PRO A 42 -0.30 3.05 -7.51
N ARG A 43 -0.64 1.88 -6.96
CA ARG A 43 -0.85 1.72 -5.52
C ARG A 43 -0.32 0.38 -5.04
N GLY A 44 -0.41 0.19 -3.74
CA GLY A 44 0.04 -1.04 -3.09
C GLY A 44 -0.58 -1.18 -1.71
N ARG A 45 -0.13 -2.22 -1.01
CA ARG A 45 -0.59 -2.54 0.34
C ARG A 45 0.53 -3.17 1.13
N VAL A 46 0.66 -2.76 2.39
CA VAL A 46 1.59 -3.35 3.36
C VAL A 46 0.75 -4.09 4.38
N VAL A 47 0.97 -5.39 4.54
CA VAL A 47 0.33 -6.20 5.59
C VAL A 47 1.39 -6.96 6.37
N PHE A 48 1.16 -7.19 7.65
CA PHE A 48 2.07 -7.98 8.49
C PHE A 48 1.55 -9.40 8.66
N ASP A 49 2.36 -10.39 8.32
CA ASP A 49 2.05 -11.81 8.55
C ASP A 49 2.47 -12.17 9.98
N SER A 50 1.51 -12.15 10.91
CA SER A 50 1.79 -12.41 12.32
C SER A 50 2.17 -13.86 12.60
N ALA A 51 1.76 -14.81 11.76
CA ALA A 51 2.10 -16.21 11.92
C ALA A 51 3.58 -16.46 11.58
N ASN A 52 4.08 -15.80 10.53
CA ASN A 52 5.44 -16.01 10.03
C ASN A 52 6.43 -14.88 10.36
N GLN A 53 5.96 -13.83 11.05
CA GLN A 53 6.78 -12.70 11.52
C GLN A 53 7.51 -11.97 10.39
N PHE A 54 6.82 -11.67 9.29
CA PHE A 54 7.37 -10.86 8.20
C PHE A 54 6.32 -9.95 7.55
N SER A 55 6.77 -8.86 6.96
CA SER A 55 5.91 -7.93 6.22
C SER A 55 5.75 -8.38 4.78
N LYS A 56 4.51 -8.35 4.27
CA LYS A 56 4.18 -8.57 2.86
C LYS A 56 3.82 -7.22 2.24
N VAL A 57 4.54 -6.84 1.19
CA VAL A 57 4.28 -5.61 0.44
C VAL A 57 3.86 -5.98 -0.97
N TYR A 58 2.66 -5.58 -1.34
CA TYR A 58 2.08 -5.74 -2.67
C TYR A 58 2.14 -4.41 -3.40
N LEU A 59 2.60 -4.40 -4.66
CA LEU A 59 2.74 -3.19 -5.47
C LEU A 59 2.23 -3.40 -6.89
N ASP A 60 1.72 -2.33 -7.49
CA ASP A 60 1.62 -2.20 -8.94
C ASP A 60 3.02 -2.33 -9.57
N LYS A 61 3.13 -3.09 -10.67
CA LYS A 61 4.40 -3.34 -11.38
C LYS A 61 5.11 -2.06 -11.85
N THR A 62 4.36 -1.01 -12.19
CA THR A 62 4.89 0.28 -12.69
C THR A 62 5.70 1.03 -11.62
N ILE A 63 5.39 0.82 -10.34
CA ILE A 63 6.12 1.40 -9.21
C ILE A 63 7.00 0.38 -8.47
N PHE A 64 7.16 -0.83 -9.02
CA PHE A 64 7.90 -1.91 -8.38
C PHE A 64 9.42 -1.80 -8.60
N ASN A 65 10.01 -0.70 -8.13
CA ASN A 65 11.44 -0.39 -8.26
C ASN A 65 12.13 -0.18 -6.90
N SER A 66 13.46 -0.16 -6.88
CA SER A 66 14.26 -0.07 -5.64
C SER A 66 14.03 1.22 -4.83
N SER A 67 13.82 2.35 -5.51
CA SER A 67 13.56 3.63 -4.84
C SER A 67 12.26 3.60 -4.06
N VAL A 68 11.17 3.11 -4.67
CA VAL A 68 9.87 2.95 -4.01
C VAL A 68 9.95 1.96 -2.86
N LYS A 69 10.65 0.82 -3.05
CA LYS A 69 10.87 -0.14 -1.95
C LYS A 69 11.54 0.52 -0.76
N HIS A 70 12.60 1.29 -1.00
CA HIS A 70 13.33 1.97 0.05
C HIS A 70 12.45 3.01 0.78
N ALA A 71 11.66 3.78 0.04
CA ALA A 71 10.71 4.72 0.62
C ALA A 71 9.69 4.03 1.54
N ILE A 72 9.14 2.89 1.12
CA ILE A 72 8.17 2.10 1.93
C ILE A 72 8.84 1.54 3.19
N ILE A 73 10.02 0.93 3.06
CA ILE A 73 10.77 0.42 4.22
C ILE A 73 10.97 1.52 5.25
N THR A 74 11.41 2.70 4.82
CA THR A 74 11.65 3.84 5.71
C THR A 74 10.36 4.37 6.33
N ALA A 75 9.31 4.61 5.53
CA ALA A 75 8.05 5.19 5.99
C ALA A 75 7.32 4.31 7.00
N PHE A 76 7.36 2.98 6.82
CA PHE A 76 6.72 2.02 7.71
C PHE A 76 7.68 1.43 8.77
N CYS A 77 8.93 1.88 8.80
CA CYS A 77 10.00 1.33 9.66
C CYS A 77 10.09 -0.21 9.57
N LEU A 78 9.99 -0.75 8.36
CA LEU A 78 10.04 -2.20 8.15
C LEU A 78 11.48 -2.71 8.24
N ASP A 79 11.65 -3.93 8.73
CA ASP A 79 12.91 -4.64 8.59
C ASP A 79 13.01 -5.22 7.17
N SER A 80 14.01 -4.78 6.43
CA SER A 80 14.24 -5.17 5.04
C SER A 80 14.55 -6.66 4.88
N SER A 81 15.14 -7.30 5.90
CA SER A 81 15.45 -8.73 5.90
C SER A 81 14.22 -9.61 6.12
N SER A 82 13.18 -9.05 6.77
CA SER A 82 11.89 -9.69 7.03
C SER A 82 10.76 -9.02 6.24
N THR A 83 11.05 -8.52 5.04
CA THR A 83 10.04 -7.97 4.11
C THR A 83 10.04 -8.71 2.77
N LYS A 84 8.88 -9.22 2.37
CA LYS A 84 8.67 -9.88 1.08
C LYS A 84 7.85 -8.99 0.15
N TRP A 85 8.24 -8.97 -1.13
CA TRP A 85 7.67 -8.09 -2.14
C TRP A 85 6.93 -8.88 -3.20
N PHE A 86 5.73 -8.42 -3.55
CA PHE A 86 4.85 -9.07 -4.51
C PHE A 86 4.33 -8.05 -5.51
N SER A 87 4.19 -8.45 -6.78
CA SER A 87 3.38 -7.70 -7.73
C SER A 87 1.94 -8.19 -7.62
N ASP A 88 0.97 -7.28 -7.54
CA ASP A 88 -0.44 -7.66 -7.49
C ASP A 88 -1.20 -7.01 -8.66
N PRO A 89 -1.74 -7.82 -9.60
CA PRO A 89 -2.54 -7.30 -10.71
C PRO A 89 -3.77 -6.49 -10.28
N HIS A 90 -4.29 -6.72 -9.06
CA HIS A 90 -5.42 -5.94 -8.53
C HIS A 90 -5.11 -4.45 -8.37
N TYR A 91 -3.83 -4.10 -8.22
CA TYR A 91 -3.39 -2.70 -8.10
C TYR A 91 -3.04 -2.05 -9.43
N HIS A 92 -3.26 -2.73 -10.57
CA HIS A 92 -3.17 -2.08 -11.87
C HIS A 92 -4.14 -0.91 -11.98
N CYS A 93 -3.67 0.17 -12.59
CA CYS A 93 -4.52 1.29 -12.99
C CYS A 93 -5.44 0.80 -14.10
N PHE A 94 -6.75 0.81 -13.85
CA PHE A 94 -7.73 0.68 -14.91
C PHE A 94 -7.79 2.02 -15.62
N SER A 95 -7.26 2.10 -16.84
CA SER A 95 -7.68 3.14 -17.78
C SER A 95 -9.02 2.69 -18.35
N ASP A 96 -10.09 3.43 -18.07
CA ASP A 96 -11.28 3.35 -18.93
C ASP A 96 -10.82 3.73 -20.35
N ILE A 97 -11.03 2.81 -21.29
CA ILE A 97 -10.92 3.07 -22.74
C ILE A 97 -12.13 3.90 -23.17
#